data_AF-A0A2G6QUS7-F1
#
_entry.id   AF-A0A2G6QUS7-F1
#
_cell.length_a   1.000
_cell.length_b   1.000
_cell.length_c   1.000
_cell.angle_alpha   90.00
_cell.angle_beta   90.00
_cell.angle_gamma   90.00
#
_symmetry.space_group_name_H-M   'P 1'
#
loop_
_entity.id
_entity.type
_entity.pdbx_description
1 polymer ?
#
loop_
_entity_poly.entity_id
_entity_poly.type
_entity_poly.pdbx_seq_one_letter_code
_entity_poly.pdbx_strand_id
1 'polypeptide(L)'
;MEQFNYIEVKEFCHGHGISTQFIVQLHDFGLIEIVKKKDAGYIAFDELPKIEKIVRLHNDLNINLEGIEVIHQLLDRIEHMRNEIISLRNKVDFYE
;
A
#
# COMPACT_ATOMS: atom_id res chain seq x y z
N MET A 1 19.90 4.42 17.41
CA MET A 1 20.03 5.55 16.48
C MET A 1 18.70 5.64 15.74
N GLU A 2 17.91 6.70 15.97
CA GLU A 2 16.64 6.87 15.27
C GLU A 2 16.92 7.17 13.80
N GLN A 3 16.82 6.14 12.97
CA GLN A 3 16.93 6.27 11.53
C GLN A 3 15.65 6.98 11.07
N PHE A 4 15.79 8.12 10.42
CA PHE A 4 14.66 8.85 9.85
C PHE A 4 14.04 7.99 8.74
N ASN A 5 13.09 7.11 9.09
CA ASN A 5 12.44 6.15 8.19
C ASN A 5 11.36 6.81 7.32
N TYR A 6 11.71 7.91 6.66
CA TYR A 6 10.78 8.68 5.85
C TYR A 6 11.45 9.18 4.57
N ILE A 7 10.69 9.19 3.48
CA ILE A 7 11.05 9.83 2.21
C ILE A 7 10.04 10.93 1.90
N GLU A 8 10.49 12.04 1.31
CA GLU A 8 9.56 13.09 0.87
C GLU A 8 8.72 12.59 -0.31
N VAL A 9 7.42 12.89 -0.29
CA VAL A 9 6.49 12.52 -1.38
C VAL A 9 7.03 12.99 -2.74
N LYS A 10 7.60 14.20 -2.82
CA LYS A 10 8.16 14.74 -4.07
C LYS A 10 9.35 13.93 -4.58
N GLU A 11 10.23 13.52 -3.69
CA GLU A 11 11.42 12.71 -4.03
C GLU A 11 11.00 11.33 -4.53
N PHE A 12 10.05 10.69 -3.83
CA PHE A 12 9.45 9.43 -4.27
C PHE A 12 8.81 9.56 -5.66
N CYS A 13 8.00 10.59 -5.87
CA CYS A 13 7.34 10.83 -7.17
C CYS A 13 8.34 11.01 -8.31
N HIS A 14 9.44 11.74 -8.06
CA HIS A 14 10.51 11.95 -9.03
C HIS A 14 11.22 10.64 -9.40
N GLY A 15 11.53 9.78 -8.42
CA GLY A 15 12.20 8.51 -8.66
C GLY A 15 11.36 7.48 -9.43
N HIS A 16 10.02 7.53 -9.27
CA HIS A 16 9.09 6.57 -9.88
C HIS A 16 8.32 7.11 -11.09
N GLY A 17 8.54 8.37 -11.49
CA GLY A 17 7.90 8.97 -12.67
C GLY A 17 6.39 9.14 -12.52
N ILE A 18 5.89 9.35 -11.29
CA ILE A 18 4.47 9.53 -10.98
C ILE A 18 4.19 10.96 -10.50
N SER A 19 2.92 11.38 -10.54
CA SER A 19 2.53 12.70 -10.06
C SER A 19 2.35 12.72 -8.54
N THR A 20 2.65 13.86 -7.91
CA THR A 20 2.35 14.07 -6.49
C THR A 20 0.85 14.05 -6.21
N GLN A 21 0.03 14.46 -7.19
CA GLN A 21 -1.42 14.37 -7.12
C GLN A 21 -1.90 12.93 -6.97
N PHE A 22 -1.29 11.98 -7.67
CA PHE A 22 -1.62 10.56 -7.55
C PHE A 22 -1.37 10.04 -6.13
N ILE A 23 -0.24 10.40 -5.51
CA ILE A 23 0.06 10.03 -4.12
C ILE A 23 -0.93 10.66 -3.13
N VAL A 24 -1.30 11.93 -3.34
CA VAL A 24 -2.33 12.59 -2.51
C VAL A 24 -3.68 11.90 -2.66
N GLN A 25 -4.06 11.52 -3.88
CA GLN A 25 -5.30 10.76 -4.11
C GLN A 25 -5.27 9.43 -3.37
N LEU A 26 -4.19 8.64 -3.51
CA LEU A 26 -4.08 7.37 -2.78
C LEU A 26 -4.24 7.53 -1.26
N HIS A 27 -3.71 8.62 -0.71
CA HIS A 27 -3.91 8.96 0.69
C HIS A 27 -5.37 9.31 1.02
N ASP A 28 -6.00 10.13 0.18
CA ASP A 28 -7.41 10.53 0.37
C ASP A 28 -8.38 9.34 0.23
N PHE A 29 -8.04 8.33 -0.58
CA PHE A 29 -8.73 7.05 -0.68
C PHE A 29 -8.42 6.09 0.50
N GLY A 30 -7.54 6.48 1.43
CA GLY A 30 -7.13 5.64 2.56
C GLY A 30 -6.29 4.42 2.16
N LEU A 31 -5.75 4.41 0.95
CA LEU A 31 -4.94 3.31 0.45
C LEU A 31 -3.51 3.38 0.98
N ILE A 32 -3.03 4.55 1.36
CA ILE A 32 -1.66 4.78 1.87
C ILE A 32 -1.68 5.87 2.95
N GLU A 33 -0.68 5.89 3.83
CA GLU A 33 -0.54 6.93 4.85
C GLU A 33 0.56 7.95 4.49
N ILE A 34 0.30 9.23 4.74
CA ILE A 34 1.25 10.33 4.52
C ILE A 34 1.38 11.15 5.80
N VAL A 35 2.61 11.28 6.30
CA VAL A 35 2.90 12.10 7.47
C VAL A 35 3.29 13.51 7.02
N LYS A 36 2.50 14.51 7.41
CA LYS A 36 2.87 15.93 7.17
C LYS A 36 3.86 16.41 8.23
N LYS A 37 5.03 16.90 7.81
CA LYS A 37 6.01 17.58 8.67
C LYS A 37 6.50 18.85 7.98
N LYS A 38 6.47 20.00 8.68
CA LYS A 38 7.04 21.28 8.21
C LYS A 38 6.64 21.63 6.76
N ASP A 39 5.33 21.58 6.47
CA ASP A 39 4.73 21.86 5.15
C ASP A 39 5.08 20.88 4.00
N ALA A 40 5.79 19.79 4.27
CA ALA A 40 6.02 18.72 3.30
C ALA A 40 5.34 17.40 3.73
N GLY A 41 4.90 16.65 2.74
CA GLY A 41 4.36 15.30 2.94
C GLY A 41 5.50 14.27 2.90
N TYR A 42 5.48 13.33 3.82
CA TYR A 42 6.45 12.25 3.94
C TYR A 42 5.77 10.90 3.95
N ILE A 43 6.43 9.92 3.35
CA ILE A 43 6.00 8.52 3.32
C ILE A 43 6.93 7.74 4.23
N ALA A 44 6.39 6.90 5.11
CA ALA A 44 7.21 6.00 5.92
C ALA A 44 7.82 4.89 5.05
N PHE A 45 9.05 4.46 5.34
CA PHE A 45 9.67 3.38 4.55
C PHE A 45 8.88 2.06 4.59
N ASP A 46 8.18 1.78 5.69
CA ASP A 46 7.34 0.59 5.82
C ASP A 46 6.12 0.61 4.87
N GLU A 47 5.70 1.79 4.41
CA GLU A 47 4.61 1.97 3.44
C GLU A 47 5.09 1.86 1.98
N LEU A 48 6.41 2.00 1.72
CA LEU A 48 6.95 1.96 0.35
C LEU A 48 6.59 0.68 -0.43
N PRO A 49 6.71 -0.54 0.14
CA PRO A 49 6.36 -1.75 -0.60
C PRO A 49 4.90 -1.78 -1.05
N LYS A 50 3.99 -1.17 -0.28
CA LYS A 50 2.57 -1.06 -0.62
C LYS A 50 2.39 -0.08 -1.78
N ILE A 51 2.99 1.10 -1.68
CA ILE A 51 2.91 2.15 -2.71
C ILE A 51 3.53 1.66 -4.02
N GLU A 52 4.68 0.99 -3.99
CA GLU A 52 5.31 0.44 -5.20
C GLU A 52 4.44 -0.60 -5.92
N LYS A 53 3.70 -1.43 -5.18
CA LYS A 53 2.76 -2.36 -5.80
C LYS A 53 1.64 -1.61 -6.51
N ILE A 54 1.10 -0.58 -5.86
CA ILE A 54 0.05 0.27 -6.43
C ILE A 54 0.55 1.01 -7.68
N VAL A 55 1.76 1.58 -7.62
CA VAL A 55 2.40 2.26 -8.75
C VAL A 55 2.61 1.31 -9.93
N ARG A 56 3.03 0.06 -9.67
CA ARG A 56 3.13 -0.98 -10.71
C ARG A 56 1.77 -1.30 -11.33
N LEU A 57 0.71 -1.46 -10.53
CA LEU A 57 -0.65 -1.68 -11.04
C LEU A 57 -1.12 -0.52 -11.93
N HIS A 58 -0.84 0.71 -11.54
CA HIS A 58 -1.19 1.89 -12.32
C HIS A 58 -0.39 1.97 -13.64
N ASN A 59 0.93 1.86 -13.57
CA ASN A 59 1.82 2.10 -14.72
C ASN A 59 1.89 0.93 -15.69
N ASP A 60 1.91 -0.32 -15.19
CA ASP A 60 2.10 -1.49 -16.04
C ASP A 60 0.78 -2.02 -16.58
N LEU A 61 -0.31 -1.89 -15.82
CA LEU A 61 -1.63 -2.44 -16.15
C LEU A 61 -2.67 -1.36 -16.50
N ASN A 62 -2.29 -0.07 -16.51
CA ASN A 62 -3.18 1.07 -16.79
C ASN A 62 -4.45 1.08 -15.93
N ILE A 63 -4.33 0.69 -14.66
CA ILE A 63 -5.46 0.62 -13.74
C ILE A 63 -5.65 1.99 -13.08
N ASN A 64 -6.88 2.51 -13.10
CA ASN A 64 -7.25 3.76 -12.44
C ASN A 64 -7.37 3.59 -10.91
N LEU A 65 -7.51 4.71 -10.20
CA LEU A 65 -7.63 4.74 -8.73
C LEU A 65 -8.80 3.90 -8.22
N GLU A 66 -9.95 3.97 -8.88
CA GLU A 66 -11.13 3.19 -8.53
C GLU A 66 -10.87 1.68 -8.70
N GLY A 67 -10.15 1.31 -9.76
CA GLY A 67 -9.71 -0.07 -9.97
C GLY A 67 -8.73 -0.54 -8.90
N ILE A 68 -7.81 0.32 -8.48
CA ILE A 68 -6.84 0.03 -7.40
C ILE A 68 -7.59 -0.18 -6.07
N GLU A 69 -8.60 0.62 -5.76
CA GLU A 69 -9.42 0.45 -4.56
C GLU A 69 -10.13 -0.91 -4.54
N VAL A 70 -10.80 -1.27 -5.65
CA VAL A 70 -11.47 -2.57 -5.77
C VAL A 70 -10.46 -3.72 -5.62
N ILE A 71 -9.29 -3.61 -6.25
CA ILE A 71 -8.23 -4.62 -6.14
C ILE A 71 -7.75 -4.73 -4.69
N HIS A 72 -7.56 -3.61 -3.99
CA HIS A 72 -7.16 -3.62 -2.57
C HIS A 72 -8.20 -4.37 -1.72
N GLN A 73 -9.49 -4.05 -1.86
CA GLN A 73 -10.57 -4.73 -1.14
C GLN A 73 -10.62 -6.24 -1.45
N LEU A 74 -10.39 -6.62 -2.72
CA LEU A 74 -10.35 -8.03 -3.12
C LEU A 74 -9.15 -8.76 -2.52
N LEU A 75 -7.97 -8.14 -2.51
CA LEU A 75 -6.76 -8.70 -1.89
C LEU A 75 -6.94 -8.88 -0.39
N ASP A 76 -7.53 -7.91 0.31
CA ASP A 76 -7.82 -8.01 1.74
C ASP A 76 -8.77 -9.18 2.03
N ARG A 77 -9.81 -9.35 1.20
CA ARG A 77 -10.74 -10.47 1.32
C ARG A 77 -10.06 -11.82 1.09
N ILE A 78 -9.17 -11.91 0.11
CA ILE A 78 -8.40 -13.14 -0.17
C ILE A 78 -7.49 -13.48 1.01
N GLU A 79 -6.77 -12.51 1.57
CA GLU A 79 -5.90 -12.73 2.73
C GLU A 79 -6.71 -13.14 3.97
N HIS A 80 -7.88 -12.55 4.19
CA HIS A 80 -8.79 -12.96 5.27
C HIS A 80 -9.22 -14.43 5.11
N MET A 81 -9.69 -14.81 3.92
CA MET A 81 -10.10 -16.19 3.62
C MET A 81 -8.93 -17.17 3.77
N ARG A 82 -7.73 -16.79 3.33
CA ARG A 82 -6.52 -17.60 3.47
C ARG A 82 -6.17 -17.82 4.94
N ASN A 83 -6.27 -16.80 5.78
CA ASN A 83 -6.04 -16.90 7.23
C ASN A 83 -7.07 -17.82 7.90
N GLU A 84 -8.34 -17.76 7.47
CA GLU A 84 -9.38 -18.67 7.95
C GLU A 84 -9.06 -20.13 7.59
N ILE A 85 -8.66 -20.40 6.34
CA ILE A 85 -8.24 -21.74 5.90
C ILE A 85 -7.07 -22.26 6.73
N ILE A 86 -6.05 -21.42 6.99
CA ILE A 86 -4.90 -21.79 7.84
C ILE A 86 -5.38 -22.11 9.26
N SER A 87 -6.25 -21.29 9.84
CA SER A 87 -6.80 -21.53 11.18
C SER A 87 -7.57 -22.85 11.26
N LEU A 88 -8.38 -23.15 10.24
CA LEU A 88 -9.14 -24.41 10.17
C LEU A 88 -8.22 -25.62 10.00
N ARG A 89 -7.19 -25.54 9.15
CA ARG A 89 -6.19 -26.61 8.99
C ARG A 89 -5.47 -26.90 10.30
N ASN A 90 -4.98 -25.86 10.98
CA ASN A 90 -4.30 -26.02 12.26
C ASN A 90 -5.20 -26.68 13.33
N LYS A 91 -6.52 -26.46 13.29
CA LYS A 91 -7.47 -27.13 14.19
C LYS A 91 -7.61 -28.60 13.84
N VAL A 92 -7.71 -28.95 12.55
CA VAL A 92 -7.79 -30.35 12.11
C VAL A 92 -6.51 -31.08 12.51
N ASP A 93 -5.35 -30.52 12.21
CA ASP A 93 -4.03 -31.09 12.53
C ASP A 93 -3.81 -31.26 14.05
N PHE A 94 -4.52 -30.51 14.89
CA PHE A 94 -4.45 -30.66 16.36
C PHE A 94 -5.23 -31.88 16.88
N TYR A 95 -6.28 -32.31 16.15
CA TYR A 95 -7.12 -33.44 16.54
C TYR A 95 -6.72 -34.75 15.86
N GLU A 96 -5.79 -34.72 14.91
CA GLU A 96 -5.07 -35.89 14.38
C GLU A 96 -3.84 -36.22 15.24
#